data_AF-A0A2T4VSK5-F1
#
_entry.id   AF-A0A2T4VSK5-F1
#
_cell.length_a   1.000
_cell.length_b   1.000
_cell.length_c   1.000
_cell.angle_alpha   90.00
_cell.angle_beta   90.00
_cell.angle_gamma   90.00
#
_symmetry.space_group_name_H-M   'P 1'
#
loop_
_entity.id
_entity.type
_entity.pdbx_description
1 polymer ?
#
loop_
_entity_poly.entity_id
_entity_poly.type
_entity_poly.pdbx_seq_one_letter_code
_entity_poly.pdbx_strand_id
1 'polypeptide(L)'
;MVSSRSGDEASSTAAAGETTLEYLLQVVARLAANEPHVRCQVGEGPLAPMAAALNQLALQLESHRTVDRETFGIQALVEQSPSMMLACDVDAKVRFFNYTTPGYSPAEVVGKSVYDWVLPEELERVRGYIRKVLENGETVSFDAPSATATGPAWYMVQVGPIKDRGEVIGFTMIMTDISALKQTQARLEQSNRELESFASVASHDLQEPLRKIQTFGARLKTVASATMGAEGLGYLERMLQAATRMRSLIDDLLSFSRVTSMAQPFVPVDLARVAREVKEDLETAIERQGATVTLGELPTLDADPTQMRQLFQNLMSNALKFRRDDVAPVISVEASVDAATRWCELRVADNGIGFEEKYLDRIFDVFQRLHGRGKYEGTGIGLAICRKIVERHGGTIGARSSPGNGATFIIRLPLVQSRSR
;
A
#
# COMPACT_ATOMS: atom_id res chain seq x y z
N MET A 1 23.31 28.36 11.79
CA MET A 1 23.96 29.67 12.02
C MET A 1 24.00 29.91 13.51
N VAL A 2 25.12 29.57 14.14
CA VAL A 2 25.42 29.83 15.54
C VAL A 2 25.89 31.27 15.60
N SER A 3 25.10 32.15 16.22
CA SER A 3 25.49 33.53 16.51
C SER A 3 25.99 33.59 17.95
N SER A 4 27.30 33.66 18.06
CA SER A 4 28.08 34.06 19.22
C SER A 4 27.59 35.39 19.78
N ARG A 5 27.06 35.37 21.01
CA ARG A 5 27.09 36.53 21.90
C ARG A 5 28.03 36.22 23.06
N SER A 6 29.31 36.43 22.79
CA SER A 6 30.30 36.87 23.75
C SER A 6 29.96 38.31 24.16
N GLY A 7 29.71 38.54 25.44
CA GLY A 7 29.48 39.87 25.99
C GLY A 7 29.46 39.82 27.51
N ASP A 8 30.61 40.16 28.10
CA ASP A 8 30.83 40.62 29.47
C ASP A 8 30.38 39.71 30.63
N GLU A 9 31.18 38.67 30.91
CA GLU A 9 31.48 38.30 32.31
C GLU A 9 32.45 39.35 32.90
N ALA A 10 31.94 40.55 33.14
CA ALA A 10 32.60 41.52 33.99
C ALA A 10 32.43 41.08 35.45
N SER A 11 33.48 40.44 35.97
CA SER A 11 33.85 40.36 37.38
C SER A 11 33.44 41.64 38.14
N SER A 12 32.31 41.57 38.85
CA SER A 12 31.89 42.53 39.86
C SER A 12 31.65 41.78 41.17
N THR A 13 32.73 41.43 41.86
CA THR A 13 32.72 41.29 43.32
C THR A 13 32.53 42.68 43.92
N ALA A 14 31.32 43.22 43.81
CA ALA A 14 30.89 44.37 44.58
C ALA A 14 30.61 43.88 46.00
N ALA A 15 31.20 44.54 47.00
CA ALA A 15 30.96 44.28 48.41
C ALA A 15 29.45 44.15 48.65
N ALA A 16 29.03 43.06 49.29
CA ALA A 16 27.64 42.78 49.60
C ALA A 16 27.17 43.79 50.67
N GLY A 17 26.82 45.00 50.22
CA GLY A 17 26.31 46.08 51.05
C GLY A 17 25.04 45.65 51.78
N GLU A 18 24.74 46.32 52.89
CA GLU A 18 23.58 46.01 53.72
C GLU A 18 22.29 46.01 52.88
N THR A 19 21.46 44.99 53.04
CA THR A 19 20.20 44.91 52.29
C THR A 19 19.28 46.04 52.73
N THR A 20 19.02 47.02 51.86
CA THR A 20 18.19 48.19 52.20
C THR A 20 16.71 47.99 51.85
N LEU A 21 15.82 48.65 52.61
CA LEU A 21 14.38 48.61 52.39
C LEU A 21 13.98 49.15 51.01
N GLU A 22 14.63 50.23 50.57
CA GLU A 22 14.36 50.87 49.27
C GLU A 22 14.66 49.92 48.10
N TYR A 23 15.75 49.17 48.20
CA TYR A 23 16.11 48.13 47.21
C TYR A 23 15.08 47.00 47.17
N LEU A 24 14.64 46.48 48.33
CA LEU A 24 13.62 45.43 48.39
C LEU A 24 12.27 45.91 47.81
N LEU A 25 11.86 47.16 48.07
CA LEU A 25 10.63 47.73 47.50
C LEU A 25 10.68 47.81 45.97
N GLN A 26 11.83 48.17 45.39
CA GLN A 26 12.01 48.16 43.93
C GLN A 26 11.88 46.75 43.36
N VAL A 27 12.45 45.74 44.01
CA VAL A 27 12.34 44.35 43.55
C VAL A 27 10.91 43.82 43.65
N VAL A 28 10.19 44.14 44.73
CA VAL A 28 8.77 43.80 44.87
C VAL A 28 7.92 44.46 43.79
N ALA A 29 8.18 45.72 43.44
CA ALA A 29 7.47 46.40 42.35
C ALA A 29 7.69 45.71 41.00
N ARG A 30 8.92 45.24 40.73
CA ARG A 30 9.26 44.50 39.50
C ARG A 30 8.64 43.10 39.45
N LEU A 31 8.58 42.41 40.59
CA LEU A 31 7.83 41.14 40.72
C LEU A 31 6.33 41.35 40.50
N ALA A 32 5.75 42.42 41.06
CA ALA A 32 4.35 42.78 40.86
C ALA A 32 4.02 43.17 39.40
N ALA A 33 4.98 43.79 38.70
CA ALA A 33 4.91 44.07 37.27
C ALA A 33 5.14 42.82 36.38
N ASN A 34 5.35 41.65 37.00
CA ASN A 34 5.56 40.37 36.33
C ASN A 34 6.80 40.37 35.41
N GLU A 35 7.86 41.09 35.76
CA GLU A 35 9.12 41.04 35.00
C GLU A 35 9.79 39.65 35.11
N PRO A 36 10.41 39.12 34.04
CA PRO A 36 11.16 37.86 34.11
C PRO A 36 12.52 38.04 34.79
N HIS A 37 13.05 36.97 35.42
CA HIS A 37 14.42 36.92 35.97
C HIS A 37 14.75 37.93 37.06
N VAL A 38 13.75 38.35 37.84
CA VAL A 38 13.94 39.24 38.98
C VAL A 38 14.67 38.51 40.11
N ARG A 39 15.81 39.07 40.55
CA ARG A 39 16.63 38.57 41.66
C ARG A 39 17.11 39.71 42.55
N CYS A 40 17.05 39.51 43.86
CA CYS A 40 17.74 40.31 44.86
C CYS A 40 19.17 39.81 45.05
N GLN A 41 20.13 40.72 45.19
CA GLN A 41 21.39 40.41 45.87
C GLN A 41 21.12 40.23 47.37
N VAL A 42 21.62 39.15 47.97
CA VAL A 42 21.50 38.90 49.41
C VAL A 42 22.74 39.45 50.10
N GLY A 43 22.62 40.65 50.69
CA GLY A 43 23.68 41.30 51.47
C GLY A 43 23.69 40.89 52.94
N GLU A 44 24.50 41.56 53.77
CA GLU A 44 24.46 41.41 55.23
C GLU A 44 23.37 42.29 55.87
N GLY A 45 23.07 42.10 57.17
CA GLY A 45 22.10 42.92 57.92
C GLY A 45 20.73 42.27 58.17
N PRO A 46 19.84 42.93 58.94
CA PRO A 46 18.59 42.34 59.44
C PRO A 46 17.55 42.04 58.36
N LEU A 47 17.68 42.64 57.18
CA LEU A 47 16.76 42.45 56.05
C LEU A 47 17.23 41.38 55.03
N ALA A 48 18.43 40.82 55.21
CA ALA A 48 18.97 39.76 54.35
C ALA A 48 18.05 38.52 54.23
N PRO A 49 17.38 38.03 55.30
CA PRO A 49 16.42 36.94 55.18
C PRO A 49 15.24 37.27 54.27
N MET A 50 14.84 38.55 54.19
CA MET A 50 13.74 39.00 53.34
C MET A 50 14.16 39.04 51.86
N ALA A 51 15.41 39.42 51.56
CA ALA A 51 15.98 39.28 50.22
C ALA A 51 16.01 37.82 49.76
N ALA A 52 16.41 36.90 50.65
CA ALA A 52 16.42 35.47 50.36
C ALA A 52 15.01 34.91 50.13
N ALA A 53 14.02 35.32 50.93
CA ALA A 53 12.62 34.93 50.75
C ALA A 53 12.03 35.45 49.43
N LEU A 54 12.35 36.69 49.03
CA LEU A 54 11.93 37.23 47.73
C LEU A 54 12.53 36.46 46.55
N ASN A 55 13.78 36.02 46.66
CA ASN A 55 14.40 35.16 45.64
C ASN A 55 13.72 33.80 45.52
N GLN A 56 13.33 33.19 46.65
CA GLN A 56 12.56 31.93 46.65
C GLN A 56 11.19 32.13 45.99
N LEU A 57 10.51 33.23 46.29
CA LEU A 57 9.22 33.55 45.68
C LEU A 57 9.34 33.84 44.17
N ALA A 58 10.40 34.54 43.76
CA ALA A 58 10.69 34.77 42.35
C ALA A 58 10.94 33.46 41.58
N LEU A 59 11.68 32.51 42.18
CA LEU A 59 11.90 31.17 41.63
C LEU A 59 10.59 30.39 41.49
N GLN A 60 9.71 30.43 42.49
CA GLN A 60 8.40 29.79 42.43
C GLN A 60 7.51 30.37 41.32
N LEU A 61 7.48 31.70 41.19
CA LEU A 61 6.74 32.37 40.11
C LEU A 61 7.29 32.01 38.73
N GLU A 62 8.61 31.93 38.55
CA GLU A 62 9.22 31.49 37.28
C GLU A 62 8.89 30.03 36.94
N SER A 63 8.88 29.14 37.94
CA SER A 63 8.47 27.75 37.75
C SER A 63 7.01 27.67 37.31
N HIS A 64 6.12 28.44 37.93
CA HIS A 64 4.70 28.49 37.55
C HIS A 64 4.52 29.01 36.12
N ARG A 65 5.25 30.07 35.74
CA ARG A 65 5.20 30.64 34.38
C ARG A 65 5.67 29.67 33.31
N THR A 66 6.70 28.87 33.61
CA THR A 66 7.17 27.83 32.68
C THR A 66 6.07 26.78 32.45
N VAL A 67 5.44 26.31 33.53
CA VAL A 67 4.31 25.37 33.45
C VAL A 67 3.12 25.97 32.68
N ASP A 68 2.76 27.23 32.95
CA ASP A 68 1.68 27.91 32.23
C ASP A 68 1.99 28.06 30.73
N ARG A 69 3.24 28.38 30.39
CA ARG A 69 3.68 28.54 29.00
C ARG A 69 3.74 27.20 28.25
N GLU A 70 4.19 26.14 28.91
CA GLU A 70 4.15 24.78 28.36
C GLU A 70 2.71 24.30 28.16
N THR A 71 1.84 24.54 29.15
CA THR A 71 0.41 24.23 29.07
C THR A 71 -0.26 24.99 27.91
N PHE A 72 0.04 26.28 27.78
CA PHE A 72 -0.42 27.10 26.64
C PHE A 72 0.06 26.54 25.30
N GLY A 73 1.34 26.14 25.21
CA GLY A 73 1.90 25.56 23.99
C GLY A 73 1.23 24.23 23.59
N ILE A 74 1.01 23.33 24.56
CA ILE A 74 0.34 22.04 24.33
C ILE A 74 -1.12 22.27 23.93
N GLN A 75 -1.82 23.17 24.61
CA GLN A 75 -3.21 23.50 24.30
C GLN A 75 -3.34 24.08 22.89
N ALA A 76 -2.46 24.99 22.49
CA ALA A 76 -2.46 25.55 21.14
C ALA A 76 -2.23 24.49 20.05
N LEU A 77 -1.33 23.52 20.28
CA LEU A 77 -1.09 22.42 19.35
C LEU A 77 -2.31 21.50 19.22
N VAL A 78 -2.97 21.21 20.33
CA VAL A 78 -4.17 20.37 20.37
C VAL A 78 -5.36 21.07 19.71
N GLU A 79 -5.52 22.38 19.90
CA GLU A 79 -6.58 23.19 19.29
C GLU A 79 -6.37 23.41 17.78
N GLN A 80 -5.12 23.49 17.32
CA GLN A 80 -4.79 23.63 15.89
C GLN A 80 -4.75 22.28 15.15
N SER A 81 -4.89 21.16 15.85
CA SER A 81 -4.92 19.84 15.24
C SER A 81 -6.12 19.70 14.30
N PRO A 82 -5.92 19.23 13.05
CA PRO A 82 -7.03 18.92 12.14
C PRO A 82 -7.75 17.62 12.52
N SER A 83 -7.18 16.82 13.44
CA SER A 83 -7.81 15.59 13.96
C SER A 83 -8.58 15.88 15.23
N MET A 84 -9.74 15.23 15.36
CA MET A 84 -10.52 15.20 16.58
C MET A 84 -9.83 14.30 17.60
N MET A 85 -9.75 14.74 18.84
CA MET A 85 -9.04 14.11 19.94
C MET A 85 -9.95 14.11 21.15
N LEU A 86 -10.17 12.93 21.70
CA LEU A 86 -10.89 12.72 22.94
C LEU A 86 -9.94 12.08 23.94
N ALA A 87 -10.05 12.46 25.21
CA ALA A 87 -9.53 11.67 26.31
C ALA A 87 -10.71 11.18 27.14
N CYS A 88 -10.73 9.88 27.43
CA CYS A 88 -11.76 9.25 28.23
C CYS A 88 -11.13 8.56 29.45
N ASP A 89 -11.91 8.42 30.51
CA ASP A 89 -11.55 7.55 31.64
C ASP A 89 -11.81 6.07 31.33
N VAL A 90 -11.51 5.19 32.30
CA VAL A 90 -11.73 3.73 32.19
C VAL A 90 -13.20 3.34 31.99
N ASP A 91 -14.15 4.18 32.39
CA ASP A 91 -15.58 3.99 32.20
C ASP A 91 -16.06 4.51 30.83
N ALA A 92 -15.13 4.88 29.96
CA ALA A 92 -15.37 5.46 28.64
C ALA A 92 -16.14 6.80 28.67
N LYS A 93 -16.05 7.54 29.78
CA LYS A 93 -16.61 8.90 29.86
C LYS A 93 -15.60 9.92 29.35
N VAL A 94 -16.06 10.83 28.49
CA VAL A 94 -15.21 11.86 27.91
C VAL A 94 -14.80 12.88 28.97
N ARG A 95 -13.49 13.09 29.14
CA ARG A 95 -12.88 14.06 30.05
C ARG A 95 -12.29 15.26 29.34
N PHE A 96 -11.81 15.04 28.12
CA PHE A 96 -11.27 16.08 27.26
C PHE A 96 -11.73 15.86 25.82
N PHE A 97 -11.92 16.96 25.11
CA PHE A 97 -12.31 16.98 23.72
C PHE A 97 -11.69 18.21 23.04
N ASN A 98 -10.96 18.02 21.94
CA ASN A 98 -10.49 19.14 21.12
C ASN A 98 -11.52 19.51 20.04
N TYR A 99 -11.59 20.79 19.72
CA TYR A 99 -12.63 21.41 18.91
C TYR A 99 -12.42 21.18 17.41
N THR A 100 -13.35 20.52 16.70
CA THR A 100 -13.46 20.66 15.22
C THR A 100 -14.83 20.29 14.62
N THR A 101 -15.86 19.90 15.38
CA THR A 101 -17.18 19.55 14.79
C THR A 101 -18.20 20.68 14.95
N PRO A 102 -18.83 21.15 13.86
CA PRO A 102 -20.01 22.00 13.95
C PRO A 102 -21.16 21.20 14.59
N GLY A 103 -21.70 21.68 15.72
CA GLY A 103 -22.97 21.18 16.27
C GLY A 103 -22.95 20.66 17.72
N TYR A 104 -21.78 20.56 18.37
CA TYR A 104 -21.70 20.13 19.78
C TYR A 104 -20.90 21.11 20.62
N SER A 105 -21.43 21.47 21.79
CA SER A 105 -20.71 22.25 22.80
C SER A 105 -19.92 21.34 23.75
N PRO A 106 -18.78 21.80 24.32
CA PRO A 106 -18.02 21.01 25.29
C PRO A 106 -18.87 20.54 26.48
N ALA A 107 -19.86 21.35 26.90
CA ALA A 107 -20.77 21.02 28.00
C ALA A 107 -21.71 19.84 27.69
N GLU A 108 -21.98 19.55 26.42
CA GLU A 108 -22.83 18.42 25.99
C GLU A 108 -22.05 17.11 25.87
N VAL A 109 -20.74 17.18 25.67
CA VAL A 109 -19.87 16.02 25.39
C VAL A 109 -19.15 15.55 26.66
N VAL A 110 -18.63 16.47 27.48
CA VAL A 110 -17.87 16.11 28.68
C VAL A 110 -18.76 15.38 29.69
N GLY A 111 -18.27 14.24 30.19
CA GLY A 111 -18.94 13.39 31.18
C GLY A 111 -19.92 12.37 30.60
N LYS A 112 -20.22 12.43 29.30
CA LYS A 112 -21.02 11.42 28.58
C LYS A 112 -20.15 10.26 28.09
N SER A 113 -20.80 9.16 27.75
CA SER A 113 -20.14 7.95 27.26
C SER A 113 -19.78 8.11 25.79
N VAL A 114 -18.52 7.84 25.42
CA VAL A 114 -18.08 7.92 24.01
C VAL A 114 -18.90 7.01 23.08
N TYR A 115 -19.51 5.95 23.63
CA TYR A 115 -20.38 5.03 22.90
C TYR A 115 -21.70 5.66 22.42
N ASP A 116 -22.11 6.79 23.00
CA ASP A 116 -23.35 7.48 22.63
C ASP A 116 -23.26 8.08 21.21
N TRP A 117 -22.04 8.21 20.68
CA TRP A 117 -21.74 8.72 19.33
C TRP A 117 -21.16 7.65 18.39
N VAL A 118 -21.33 6.37 18.74
CA VAL A 118 -20.97 5.25 17.86
C VAL A 118 -22.24 4.71 17.22
N LEU A 119 -22.21 4.42 15.91
CA LEU A 119 -23.35 3.80 15.24
C LEU A 119 -23.69 2.45 15.91
N PRO A 120 -24.98 2.09 16.07
CA PRO A 120 -25.38 0.87 16.76
C PRO A 120 -24.73 -0.41 16.21
N GLU A 121 -24.52 -0.48 14.90
CA GLU A 121 -23.86 -1.60 14.20
C GLU A 121 -22.35 -1.71 14.48
N GLU A 122 -21.71 -0.61 14.87
CA GLU A 122 -20.27 -0.51 15.17
C GLU A 122 -19.95 -0.66 16.65
N LEU A 123 -20.96 -0.60 17.52
CA LEU A 123 -20.81 -0.48 18.97
C LEU A 123 -19.98 -1.61 19.60
N GLU A 124 -20.30 -2.87 19.30
CA GLU A 124 -19.58 -4.03 19.85
C GLU A 124 -18.15 -4.11 19.33
N ARG A 125 -17.91 -3.68 18.08
CA ARG A 125 -16.57 -3.63 17.51
C ARG A 125 -15.70 -2.60 18.23
N VAL A 126 -16.22 -1.38 18.42
CA VAL A 126 -15.52 -0.30 19.12
C VAL A 126 -15.26 -0.66 20.59
N ARG A 127 -16.25 -1.24 21.30
CA ARG A 127 -16.08 -1.76 22.67
C ARG A 127 -14.94 -2.77 22.75
N GLY A 128 -14.87 -3.69 21.79
CA GLY A 128 -13.80 -4.69 21.73
C GLY A 128 -12.41 -4.06 21.60
N TYR A 129 -12.27 -2.99 20.81
CA TYR A 129 -11.01 -2.28 20.68
C TYR A 129 -10.63 -1.52 21.94
N ILE A 130 -11.55 -0.73 22.52
CA ILE A 130 -11.29 0.02 23.75
C ILE A 130 -10.91 -0.92 24.90
N ARG A 131 -11.60 -2.05 25.04
CA ARG A 131 -11.27 -3.08 26.05
C ARG A 131 -9.83 -3.59 25.89
N LYS A 132 -9.40 -3.90 24.67
CA LYS A 132 -8.01 -4.32 24.40
C LYS A 132 -6.99 -3.26 24.77
N VAL A 133 -7.29 -1.98 24.51
CA VAL A 133 -6.39 -0.88 24.90
C VAL A 133 -6.29 -0.78 26.42
N LEU A 134 -7.41 -0.90 27.14
CA LEU A 134 -7.44 -0.84 28.60
C LEU A 134 -6.75 -2.04 29.26
N GLU A 135 -6.94 -3.25 28.74
CA GLU A 135 -6.37 -4.49 29.30
C GLU A 135 -4.89 -4.67 28.95
N ASN A 136 -4.51 -4.42 27.70
CA ASN A 136 -3.16 -4.72 27.20
C ASN A 136 -2.26 -3.50 27.15
N GLY A 137 -2.81 -2.29 27.21
CA GLY A 137 -2.05 -1.05 27.07
C GLY A 137 -1.42 -0.88 25.68
N GLU A 138 -2.01 -1.51 24.65
CA GLU A 138 -1.58 -1.44 23.25
C GLU A 138 -2.47 -0.47 22.45
N THR A 139 -1.88 0.29 21.54
CA THR A 139 -2.62 1.20 20.66
C THR A 139 -3.28 0.43 19.51
N VAL A 140 -4.54 0.74 19.20
CA VAL A 140 -5.30 0.11 18.11
C VAL A 140 -5.75 1.18 17.12
N SER A 141 -5.74 0.85 15.82
CA SER A 141 -6.26 1.72 14.76
C SER A 141 -7.30 1.00 13.90
N PHE A 142 -8.38 1.70 13.52
CA PHE A 142 -9.44 1.18 12.67
C PHE A 142 -10.22 2.30 11.96
N ASP A 143 -10.80 1.99 10.79
CA ASP A 143 -11.73 2.89 10.11
C ASP A 143 -13.13 2.74 10.69
N ALA A 144 -13.85 3.86 10.87
CA ALA A 144 -15.23 3.89 11.31
C ALA A 144 -16.05 4.96 10.55
N PRO A 145 -17.31 4.68 10.19
CA PRO A 145 -18.22 5.69 9.67
C PRO A 145 -18.61 6.69 10.77
N SER A 146 -18.96 7.91 10.38
CA SER A 146 -19.48 8.91 11.30
C SER A 146 -20.91 8.61 11.73
N ALA A 147 -21.23 8.84 13.00
CA ALA A 147 -22.59 8.79 13.52
C ALA A 147 -23.37 10.10 13.31
N THR A 148 -22.70 11.19 12.91
CA THR A 148 -23.31 12.50 12.71
C THR A 148 -23.67 12.73 11.25
N ALA A 149 -24.85 13.32 11.00
CA ALA A 149 -25.26 13.73 9.65
C ALA A 149 -24.47 14.94 9.13
N THR A 150 -23.85 15.70 10.04
CA THR A 150 -23.03 16.88 9.75
C THR A 150 -21.57 16.57 10.06
N GLY A 151 -20.68 16.71 9.07
CA GLY A 151 -19.24 16.49 9.19
C GLY A 151 -18.69 15.42 8.23
N PRO A 152 -17.42 15.01 8.41
CA PRO A 152 -16.82 13.88 7.70
C PRO A 152 -17.67 12.61 7.75
N ALA A 153 -17.68 11.84 6.66
CA ALA A 153 -18.42 10.58 6.57
C ALA A 153 -17.62 9.40 7.15
N TRP A 154 -16.28 9.47 7.10
CA TRP A 154 -15.39 8.40 7.55
C TRP A 154 -14.22 8.96 8.34
N TYR A 155 -13.87 8.24 9.41
CA TYR A 155 -12.71 8.51 10.22
C TYR A 155 -11.78 7.30 10.31
N MET A 156 -10.48 7.55 10.28
CA MET A 156 -9.49 6.63 10.85
C MET A 156 -9.39 6.96 12.34
N VAL A 157 -9.74 5.99 13.19
CA VAL A 157 -9.77 6.12 14.65
C VAL A 157 -8.58 5.38 15.23
N GLN A 158 -7.72 6.10 15.95
CA GLN A 158 -6.63 5.55 16.73
C GLN A 158 -6.93 5.67 18.21
N VAL A 159 -6.92 4.54 18.92
CA VAL A 159 -7.19 4.46 20.37
C VAL A 159 -5.90 4.09 21.09
N GLY A 160 -5.44 4.94 22.00
CA GLY A 160 -4.20 4.72 22.77
C GLY A 160 -4.43 4.80 24.28
N PRO A 161 -3.64 4.12 25.12
CA PRO A 161 -3.83 4.15 26.57
C PRO A 161 -3.28 5.46 27.17
N ILE A 162 -3.95 5.96 28.20
CA ILE A 162 -3.42 7.00 29.10
C ILE A 162 -2.86 6.27 30.32
N LYS A 163 -1.56 6.44 30.58
CA LYS A 163 -0.88 5.76 31.69
C LYS A 163 -0.42 6.77 32.73
N ASP A 164 -0.66 6.47 34.00
CA ASP A 164 -0.04 7.14 35.14
C ASP A 164 0.69 6.10 35.98
N ARG A 165 1.98 6.33 36.27
CA ARG A 165 2.85 5.40 37.03
C ARG A 165 2.80 3.93 36.60
N GLY A 166 2.50 3.67 35.32
CA GLY A 166 2.42 2.33 34.73
C GLY A 166 1.03 1.70 34.70
N GLU A 167 0.05 2.32 35.38
CA GLU A 167 -1.36 1.89 35.35
C GLU A 167 -2.13 2.63 34.27
N VAL A 168 -3.02 1.93 33.57
CA VAL A 168 -3.90 2.55 32.56
C VAL A 168 -5.07 3.22 33.28
N ILE A 169 -5.10 4.55 33.23
CA ILE A 169 -6.14 5.37 33.89
C ILE A 169 -7.23 5.85 32.92
N GLY A 170 -7.10 5.51 31.63
CA GLY A 170 -8.03 5.89 30.58
C GLY A 170 -7.46 5.64 29.19
N PHE A 171 -8.06 6.27 28.19
CA PHE A 171 -7.61 6.15 26.80
C PHE A 171 -7.85 7.44 26.03
N THR A 172 -7.04 7.66 25.00
CA THR A 172 -7.26 8.70 23.99
C THR A 172 -7.89 8.08 22.75
N MET A 173 -8.72 8.85 22.06
CA MET A 173 -9.19 8.55 20.71
C MET A 173 -8.81 9.70 19.80
N ILE A 174 -8.08 9.43 18.73
CA ILE A 174 -7.72 10.39 17.70
C ILE A 174 -8.46 9.97 16.43
N MET A 175 -9.28 10.84 15.87
CA MET A 175 -10.10 10.60 14.69
C MET A 175 -9.64 11.55 13.57
N THR A 176 -9.13 10.98 12.48
CA THR A 176 -8.68 11.71 11.30
C THR A 176 -9.67 11.50 10.16
N ASP A 177 -10.13 12.57 9.52
CA ASP A 177 -11.02 12.49 8.36
C ASP A 177 -10.34 11.77 7.19
N ILE A 178 -10.94 10.67 6.75
CA ILE A 178 -10.52 9.87 5.59
C ILE A 178 -11.60 9.82 4.50
N SER A 179 -12.60 10.70 4.56
CA SER A 179 -13.73 10.74 3.62
C SER A 179 -13.27 10.95 2.19
N ALA A 180 -12.35 11.89 1.95
CA ALA A 180 -11.77 12.15 0.63
C ALA A 180 -11.00 10.94 0.09
N LEU A 181 -10.30 10.22 0.97
CA LEU A 181 -9.59 8.99 0.62
C LEU A 181 -10.56 7.89 0.22
N LYS A 182 -11.60 7.62 1.03
CA LYS A 182 -12.64 6.63 0.74
C LYS A 182 -13.41 6.96 -0.54
N GLN A 183 -13.74 8.22 -0.79
CA GLN A 183 -14.41 8.65 -2.02
C GLN A 183 -13.52 8.48 -3.26
N THR A 184 -12.21 8.74 -3.13
CA THR A 184 -11.27 8.54 -4.24
C THR A 184 -11.10 7.06 -4.53
N GLN A 185 -10.97 6.23 -3.49
CA GLN A 185 -10.95 4.78 -3.60
C GLN A 185 -12.22 4.25 -4.29
N ALA A 186 -13.41 4.66 -3.85
CA ALA A 186 -14.67 4.25 -4.46
C ALA A 186 -14.79 4.67 -5.93
N ARG A 187 -14.34 5.90 -6.28
CA ARG A 187 -14.30 6.38 -7.66
C ARG A 187 -13.33 5.58 -8.53
N LEU A 188 -12.16 5.25 -8.01
CA LEU A 188 -11.18 4.41 -8.70
C LEU A 188 -11.74 3.01 -8.94
N GLU A 189 -12.34 2.39 -7.93
CA GLU A 189 -12.99 1.08 -8.04
C GLU A 189 -14.17 1.10 -9.03
N GLN A 190 -14.96 2.17 -9.05
CA GLN A 190 -16.02 2.35 -10.03
C GLN A 190 -15.47 2.51 -11.45
N SER A 191 -14.49 3.40 -11.65
CA SER A 191 -13.87 3.63 -12.95
C SER A 191 -13.20 2.37 -13.49
N ASN A 192 -12.56 1.58 -12.62
CA ASN A 192 -12.00 0.29 -13.00
C ASN A 192 -13.09 -0.69 -13.46
N ARG A 193 -14.21 -0.80 -12.74
CA ARG A 193 -15.36 -1.63 -13.15
C ARG A 193 -15.98 -1.18 -14.48
N GLU A 194 -16.09 0.13 -14.70
CA GLU A 194 -16.59 0.69 -15.96
C GLU A 194 -15.65 0.37 -17.13
N LEU A 195 -14.34 0.51 -16.93
CA LEU A 195 -13.32 0.16 -17.93
C LEU A 195 -13.33 -1.33 -18.27
N GLU A 196 -13.50 -2.20 -17.26
CA GLU A 196 -13.62 -3.64 -17.43
C GLU A 196 -14.87 -4.02 -18.24
N SER A 197 -16.02 -3.43 -17.89
CA SER A 197 -17.28 -3.63 -18.61
C SER A 197 -17.18 -3.17 -20.07
N PHE A 198 -16.61 -1.99 -20.30
CA PHE A 198 -16.35 -1.47 -21.63
C PHE A 198 -15.45 -2.40 -22.43
N ALA A 199 -14.33 -2.86 -21.85
CA ALA A 199 -13.45 -3.82 -22.49
C ALA A 199 -14.17 -5.13 -22.83
N SER A 200 -15.07 -5.61 -21.96
CA SER A 200 -15.84 -6.83 -22.20
C SER A 200 -16.82 -6.70 -23.36
N VAL A 201 -17.63 -5.65 -23.38
CA VAL A 201 -18.63 -5.40 -24.43
C VAL A 201 -17.95 -5.13 -25.77
N ALA A 202 -16.95 -4.24 -25.79
CA ALA A 202 -16.22 -3.92 -27.02
C ALA A 202 -15.52 -5.14 -27.61
N SER A 203 -14.99 -6.03 -26.77
CA SER A 203 -14.33 -7.26 -27.24
C SER A 203 -15.32 -8.24 -27.87
N HIS A 204 -16.50 -8.42 -27.28
CA HIS A 204 -17.56 -9.24 -27.88
C HIS A 204 -17.94 -8.71 -29.27
N ASP A 205 -18.18 -7.42 -29.37
CA ASP A 205 -18.62 -6.77 -30.61
C ASP A 205 -17.52 -6.77 -31.69
N LEU A 206 -16.25 -6.84 -31.30
CA LEU A 206 -15.12 -7.00 -32.23
C LEU A 206 -14.85 -8.46 -32.60
N GLN A 207 -15.14 -9.43 -31.73
CA GLN A 207 -14.93 -10.85 -32.00
C GLN A 207 -15.89 -11.39 -33.07
N GLU A 208 -17.16 -10.97 -33.06
CA GLU A 208 -18.14 -11.44 -34.05
C GLU A 208 -17.77 -11.12 -35.51
N PRO A 209 -17.42 -9.87 -35.89
CA PRO A 209 -17.00 -9.57 -37.24
C PRO A 209 -15.69 -10.27 -37.62
N LEU A 210 -14.73 -10.41 -36.70
CA LEU A 210 -13.49 -11.17 -36.95
C LEU A 210 -13.76 -12.65 -37.24
N ARG A 211 -14.66 -13.27 -36.48
CA ARG A 211 -15.09 -14.66 -36.72
C ARG A 211 -15.71 -14.81 -38.11
N LYS A 212 -16.54 -13.85 -38.54
CA LYS A 212 -17.12 -13.83 -39.90
C LYS A 212 -16.02 -13.70 -40.97
N ILE A 213 -15.08 -12.76 -40.82
CA ILE A 213 -13.94 -12.59 -41.76
C ILE A 213 -13.15 -13.89 -41.89
N GLN A 214 -12.84 -14.56 -40.78
CA GLN A 214 -12.10 -15.82 -40.79
C GLN A 214 -12.90 -16.95 -41.46
N THR A 215 -14.19 -17.08 -41.12
CA THR A 215 -15.04 -18.16 -41.64
C THR A 215 -15.25 -18.02 -43.15
N PHE A 216 -15.61 -16.82 -43.61
CA PHE A 216 -15.82 -16.56 -45.04
C PHE A 216 -14.51 -16.57 -45.82
N GLY A 217 -13.43 -16.02 -45.26
CA GLY A 217 -12.13 -16.05 -45.91
C GLY A 217 -11.56 -17.48 -46.02
N ALA A 218 -11.73 -18.32 -45.00
CA ALA A 218 -11.35 -19.74 -45.08
C ALA A 218 -12.16 -20.48 -46.14
N ARG A 219 -13.49 -20.25 -46.19
CA ARG A 219 -14.35 -20.82 -47.23
C ARG A 219 -13.95 -20.34 -48.63
N LEU A 220 -13.64 -19.05 -48.78
CA LEU A 220 -13.17 -18.47 -50.04
C LEU A 220 -11.84 -19.10 -50.48
N LYS A 221 -10.92 -19.33 -49.54
CA LYS A 221 -9.65 -20.03 -49.80
C LYS A 221 -9.92 -21.44 -50.34
N THR A 222 -10.86 -22.18 -49.74
CA THR A 222 -11.21 -23.53 -50.20
C THR A 222 -11.85 -23.52 -51.58
N VAL A 223 -12.83 -22.64 -51.84
CA VAL A 223 -13.66 -22.69 -53.05
C VAL A 223 -13.01 -22.01 -54.26
N ALA A 224 -12.22 -20.96 -54.05
CA ALA A 224 -11.66 -20.12 -55.12
C ALA A 224 -10.13 -20.20 -55.24
N SER A 225 -9.47 -21.13 -54.53
CA SER A 225 -8.01 -21.28 -54.56
C SER A 225 -7.45 -21.49 -55.98
N ALA A 226 -8.13 -22.32 -56.78
CA ALA A 226 -7.71 -22.63 -58.15
C ALA A 226 -7.92 -21.45 -59.12
N THR A 227 -8.87 -20.57 -58.84
CA THR A 227 -9.27 -19.46 -59.73
C THR A 227 -8.68 -18.11 -59.35
N MET A 228 -8.20 -17.92 -58.11
CA MET A 228 -7.68 -16.63 -57.61
C MET A 228 -6.25 -16.30 -58.04
N GLY A 229 -5.49 -17.27 -58.57
CA GLY A 229 -4.06 -17.12 -58.83
C GLY A 229 -3.22 -16.96 -57.54
N ALA A 230 -1.90 -17.09 -57.67
CA ALA A 230 -0.98 -17.09 -56.51
C ALA A 230 -0.99 -15.77 -55.73
N GLU A 231 -1.12 -14.63 -56.40
CA GLU A 231 -1.11 -13.31 -55.77
C GLU A 231 -2.37 -13.07 -54.93
N GLY A 232 -3.56 -13.37 -55.48
CA GLY A 232 -4.83 -13.27 -54.77
C GLY A 232 -4.88 -14.17 -53.53
N LEU A 233 -4.33 -15.38 -53.64
CA LEU A 233 -4.19 -16.31 -52.51
C LEU A 233 -3.29 -15.73 -51.42
N GLY A 234 -2.17 -15.12 -51.81
CA GLY A 234 -1.26 -14.44 -50.88
C GLY A 234 -1.92 -13.28 -50.11
N TYR A 235 -2.73 -12.45 -50.78
CA TYR A 235 -3.50 -11.40 -50.09
C TYR A 235 -4.52 -11.98 -49.11
N LEU A 236 -5.25 -13.04 -49.51
CA LEU A 236 -6.23 -13.70 -48.65
C LEU A 236 -5.59 -14.31 -47.40
N GLU A 237 -4.43 -14.97 -47.55
CA GLU A 237 -3.68 -15.52 -46.42
C GLU A 237 -3.22 -14.43 -45.45
N ARG A 238 -2.68 -13.32 -45.96
CA ARG A 238 -2.28 -12.17 -45.13
C ARG A 238 -3.47 -11.58 -44.38
N MET A 239 -4.64 -11.47 -45.02
CA MET A 239 -5.87 -10.97 -44.40
C MET A 239 -6.36 -11.91 -43.28
N LEU A 240 -6.38 -13.23 -43.53
CA LEU A 240 -6.77 -14.24 -42.55
C LEU A 240 -5.81 -14.28 -41.35
N GLN A 241 -4.50 -14.15 -41.58
CA GLN A 241 -3.51 -14.02 -40.52
C GLN A 241 -3.71 -12.75 -39.69
N ALA A 242 -4.03 -11.62 -40.32
CA ALA A 242 -4.34 -10.38 -39.61
C ALA A 242 -5.60 -10.51 -38.74
N ALA A 243 -6.66 -11.13 -39.24
CA ALA A 243 -7.89 -11.38 -38.48
C ALA A 243 -7.65 -12.30 -37.28
N THR A 244 -6.84 -13.36 -37.45
CA THR A 244 -6.46 -14.28 -36.38
C THR A 244 -5.67 -13.58 -35.29
N ARG A 245 -4.75 -12.70 -35.68
CA ARG A 245 -3.98 -11.87 -34.74
C ARG A 245 -4.86 -10.90 -33.95
N MET A 246 -5.82 -10.24 -34.61
CA MET A 246 -6.75 -9.34 -33.94
C MET A 246 -7.60 -10.09 -32.91
N ARG A 247 -8.06 -11.30 -33.23
CA ARG A 247 -8.81 -12.13 -32.29
C ARG A 247 -7.97 -12.47 -31.05
N SER A 248 -6.75 -12.95 -31.24
CA SER A 248 -5.83 -13.23 -30.13
C SER A 248 -5.52 -11.99 -29.28
N LEU A 249 -5.36 -10.81 -29.89
CA LEU A 249 -5.18 -9.55 -29.16
C LEU A 249 -6.37 -9.22 -28.25
N ILE A 250 -7.59 -9.42 -28.76
CA ILE A 250 -8.82 -9.17 -28.01
C ILE A 250 -8.96 -10.18 -26.87
N ASP A 251 -8.71 -11.47 -27.14
CA ASP A 251 -8.79 -12.54 -26.14
C ASP A 251 -7.80 -12.31 -24.99
N ASP A 252 -6.57 -11.88 -25.31
CA ASP A 252 -5.54 -11.58 -24.32
C ASP A 252 -5.87 -10.31 -23.51
N LEU A 253 -6.44 -9.29 -24.16
CA LEU A 253 -6.89 -8.06 -23.46
C LEU A 253 -8.04 -8.35 -22.48
N LEU A 254 -9.00 -9.18 -22.90
CA LEU A 254 -10.07 -9.68 -22.03
C LEU A 254 -9.51 -10.47 -20.86
N SER A 255 -8.56 -11.37 -21.13
CA SER A 255 -7.91 -12.18 -20.11
C SER A 255 -7.20 -11.31 -19.08
N PHE A 256 -6.45 -10.29 -19.54
CA PHE A 256 -5.79 -9.32 -18.68
C PHE A 256 -6.77 -8.56 -17.78
N SER A 257 -7.88 -8.08 -18.34
CA SER A 257 -8.95 -7.40 -17.59
C SER A 257 -9.59 -8.30 -16.53
N ARG A 258 -9.81 -9.58 -16.84
CA ARG A 258 -10.52 -10.54 -15.97
C ARG A 258 -9.70 -11.09 -14.81
N VAL A 259 -8.37 -10.94 -14.80
CA VAL A 259 -7.50 -11.47 -13.72
C VAL A 259 -7.95 -11.02 -12.33
N THR A 260 -8.49 -9.82 -12.19
CA THR A 260 -8.94 -9.29 -10.89
C THR A 260 -10.44 -9.45 -10.68
N SER A 261 -11.25 -9.23 -11.72
CA SER A 261 -12.71 -9.10 -11.61
C SER A 261 -13.50 -10.41 -11.61
N MET A 262 -12.94 -11.49 -12.20
CA MET A 262 -13.53 -12.84 -12.17
C MET A 262 -12.61 -13.85 -11.46
N ALA A 263 -11.81 -13.32 -10.54
CA ALA A 263 -10.96 -14.03 -9.61
C ALA A 263 -11.71 -15.16 -8.86
N GLN A 264 -11.22 -16.39 -8.94
CA GLN A 264 -11.71 -17.47 -8.07
C GLN A 264 -11.05 -17.38 -6.68
N PRO A 265 -11.70 -17.91 -5.63
CA PRO A 265 -11.08 -18.01 -4.31
C PRO A 265 -9.75 -18.75 -4.36
N PHE A 266 -8.80 -18.33 -3.53
CA PHE A 266 -7.56 -19.07 -3.35
C PHE A 266 -7.85 -20.39 -2.62
N VAL A 267 -7.44 -21.49 -3.23
CA VAL A 267 -7.55 -22.85 -2.70
C VAL A 267 -6.18 -23.52 -2.73
N PRO A 268 -5.93 -24.58 -1.96
CA PRO A 268 -4.71 -25.34 -2.08
C PRO A 268 -4.58 -25.94 -3.50
N VAL A 269 -3.56 -25.52 -4.24
CA VAL A 269 -3.28 -25.95 -5.62
C VAL A 269 -1.92 -26.66 -5.67
N ASP A 270 -1.93 -27.92 -6.12
CA ASP A 270 -0.73 -28.67 -6.49
C ASP A 270 -0.18 -28.12 -7.82
N LEU A 271 0.92 -27.36 -7.74
CA LEU A 271 1.55 -26.77 -8.94
C LEU A 271 2.18 -27.83 -9.85
N ALA A 272 2.59 -28.99 -9.32
CA ALA A 272 3.12 -30.09 -10.12
C ALA A 272 2.04 -30.69 -11.03
N ARG A 273 0.81 -30.81 -10.52
CA ARG A 273 -0.34 -31.23 -11.33
C ARG A 273 -0.63 -30.21 -12.43
N VAL A 274 -0.74 -28.92 -12.07
CA VAL A 274 -1.06 -27.86 -13.06
C VAL A 274 0.01 -27.76 -14.15
N ALA A 275 1.29 -27.81 -13.79
CA ALA A 275 2.39 -27.75 -14.75
C ALA A 275 2.41 -28.99 -15.69
N ARG A 276 2.03 -30.18 -15.20
CA ARG A 276 1.88 -31.38 -16.03
C ARG A 276 0.74 -31.23 -17.03
N GLU A 277 -0.42 -30.77 -16.58
CA GLU A 277 -1.58 -30.56 -17.47
C GLU A 277 -1.24 -29.53 -18.57
N VAL A 278 -0.51 -28.46 -18.24
CA VAL A 278 -0.04 -27.48 -19.25
C VAL A 278 1.00 -28.09 -20.20
N LYS A 279 1.89 -28.96 -19.70
CA LYS A 279 2.85 -29.67 -20.54
C LYS A 279 2.13 -30.59 -21.55
N GLU A 280 1.07 -31.27 -21.12
CA GLU A 280 0.22 -32.10 -21.98
C GLU A 280 -0.49 -31.25 -23.05
N ASP A 281 -1.06 -30.10 -22.68
CA ASP A 281 -1.69 -29.17 -23.64
C ASP A 281 -0.69 -28.66 -24.71
N LEU A 282 0.61 -28.64 -24.40
CA LEU A 282 1.69 -28.18 -25.28
C LEU A 282 2.39 -29.34 -26.02
N GLU A 283 1.97 -30.60 -25.87
CA GLU A 283 2.64 -31.79 -26.39
C GLU A 283 2.96 -31.69 -27.89
N THR A 284 1.97 -31.38 -28.73
CA THR A 284 2.19 -31.24 -30.18
C THR A 284 3.22 -30.17 -30.52
N ALA A 285 3.26 -29.07 -29.76
CA ALA A 285 4.24 -28.00 -29.97
C ALA A 285 5.64 -28.39 -29.49
N ILE A 286 5.73 -29.22 -28.44
CA ILE A 286 6.99 -29.78 -27.91
C ILE A 286 7.58 -30.76 -28.93
N GLU A 287 6.77 -31.72 -29.41
CA GLU A 287 7.17 -32.73 -30.38
C GLU A 287 7.64 -32.13 -31.70
N ARG A 288 6.84 -31.21 -32.28
CA ARG A 288 7.16 -30.55 -33.56
C ARG A 288 8.49 -29.79 -33.50
N GLN A 289 8.90 -29.35 -32.32
CA GLN A 289 10.10 -28.55 -32.12
C GLN A 289 11.27 -29.33 -31.53
N GLY A 290 11.10 -30.63 -31.23
CA GLY A 290 12.09 -31.44 -30.54
C GLY A 290 12.45 -30.88 -29.16
N ALA A 291 11.52 -30.22 -28.48
CA ALA A 291 11.78 -29.57 -27.21
C ALA A 291 11.82 -30.58 -26.06
N THR A 292 12.65 -30.32 -25.06
CA THR A 292 12.69 -31.07 -23.80
C THR A 292 12.15 -30.21 -22.66
N VAL A 293 11.08 -30.68 -22.01
CA VAL A 293 10.45 -29.99 -20.87
C VAL A 293 10.59 -30.84 -19.62
N THR A 294 11.35 -30.31 -18.66
CA THR A 294 11.60 -30.93 -17.35
C THR A 294 10.82 -30.20 -16.26
N LEU A 295 10.12 -30.97 -15.43
CA LEU A 295 9.40 -30.47 -14.27
C LEU A 295 10.10 -31.02 -13.03
N GLY A 296 10.63 -30.13 -12.20
CA GLY A 296 11.21 -30.48 -10.90
C GLY A 296 10.14 -30.70 -9.84
N GLU A 297 10.56 -30.68 -8.57
CA GLU A 297 9.63 -30.71 -7.45
C GLU A 297 8.92 -29.35 -7.33
N LEU A 298 7.59 -29.36 -7.46
CA LEU A 298 6.75 -28.17 -7.36
C LEU A 298 5.81 -28.30 -6.15
N PRO A 299 5.68 -27.27 -5.30
CA PRO A 299 4.92 -27.36 -4.06
C PRO A 299 3.42 -27.19 -4.29
N THR A 300 2.66 -27.46 -3.22
CA THR A 300 1.27 -27.01 -3.09
C THR A 300 1.25 -25.64 -2.41
N LEU A 301 0.49 -24.69 -2.96
CA LEU A 301 0.25 -23.38 -2.34
C LEU A 301 -1.19 -22.91 -2.54
N ASP A 302 -1.64 -21.96 -1.72
CA ASP A 302 -2.94 -21.32 -1.89
C ASP A 302 -2.92 -20.43 -3.15
N ALA A 303 -3.73 -20.75 -4.16
CA ALA A 303 -3.84 -19.98 -5.38
C ALA A 303 -5.15 -20.20 -6.12
N ASP A 304 -5.37 -19.39 -7.15
CA ASP A 304 -6.41 -19.60 -8.15
C ASP A 304 -5.88 -20.59 -9.22
N PRO A 305 -6.48 -21.79 -9.35
CA PRO A 305 -5.98 -22.82 -10.23
C PRO A 305 -6.00 -22.41 -11.71
N THR A 306 -6.99 -21.62 -12.12
CA THR A 306 -7.12 -21.16 -13.51
C THR A 306 -6.00 -20.18 -13.86
N GLN A 307 -5.62 -19.32 -12.92
CA GLN A 307 -4.55 -18.35 -13.11
C GLN A 307 -3.16 -18.99 -13.03
N MET A 308 -2.95 -19.98 -12.17
CA MET A 308 -1.70 -20.75 -12.18
C MET A 308 -1.50 -21.48 -13.49
N ARG A 309 -2.56 -22.08 -14.05
CA ARG A 309 -2.53 -22.68 -15.39
C ARG A 309 -2.14 -21.66 -16.46
N GLN A 310 -2.78 -20.49 -16.46
CA GLN A 310 -2.49 -19.40 -17.40
C GLN A 310 -1.02 -18.92 -17.28
N LEU A 311 -0.51 -18.78 -16.05
CA LEU A 311 0.88 -18.39 -15.77
C LEU A 311 1.87 -19.39 -16.39
N PHE A 312 1.71 -20.69 -16.11
CA PHE A 312 2.56 -21.72 -16.71
C PHE A 312 2.44 -21.75 -18.23
N GLN A 313 1.22 -21.68 -18.78
CA GLN A 313 0.99 -21.70 -20.22
C GLN A 313 1.70 -20.54 -20.92
N ASN A 314 1.61 -19.32 -20.37
CA ASN A 314 2.27 -18.14 -20.94
C ASN A 314 3.81 -18.26 -20.89
N LEU A 315 4.38 -18.73 -19.77
CA LEU A 315 5.82 -18.85 -19.63
C LEU A 315 6.39 -19.98 -20.51
N MET A 316 5.76 -21.15 -20.49
CA MET A 316 6.21 -22.32 -21.28
C MET A 316 6.01 -22.11 -22.78
N SER A 317 4.90 -21.51 -23.21
CA SER A 317 4.69 -21.18 -24.63
C SER A 317 5.68 -20.12 -25.12
N ASN A 318 6.03 -19.13 -24.29
CA ASN A 318 7.09 -18.17 -24.61
C ASN A 318 8.46 -18.84 -24.75
N ALA A 319 8.80 -19.77 -23.86
CA ALA A 319 10.05 -20.52 -23.92
C ALA A 319 10.16 -21.38 -25.21
N LEU A 320 9.06 -22.01 -25.64
CA LEU A 320 9.01 -22.72 -26.93
C LEU A 320 9.13 -21.76 -28.13
N LYS A 321 8.52 -20.59 -28.03
CA LYS A 321 8.45 -19.61 -29.12
C LYS A 321 9.77 -18.87 -29.34
N PHE A 322 10.44 -18.43 -28.29
CA PHE A 322 11.65 -17.61 -28.35
C PHE A 322 12.93 -18.45 -28.37
N ARG A 323 12.95 -19.46 -29.23
CA ARG A 323 14.09 -20.37 -29.38
C ARG A 323 15.15 -19.85 -30.34
N ARG A 324 16.36 -20.38 -30.21
CA ARG A 324 17.43 -20.22 -31.21
C ARG A 324 17.15 -21.12 -32.41
N ASP A 325 17.48 -20.63 -33.60
CA ASP A 325 17.48 -21.46 -34.80
C ASP A 325 18.56 -22.55 -34.62
N ASP A 326 18.24 -23.79 -34.99
CA ASP A 326 19.12 -24.97 -34.91
C ASP A 326 19.49 -25.50 -33.51
N VAL A 327 18.88 -24.99 -32.43
CA VAL A 327 19.04 -25.55 -31.08
C VAL A 327 17.70 -26.06 -30.55
N ALA A 328 17.67 -27.32 -30.12
CA ALA A 328 16.50 -27.91 -29.48
C ALA A 328 16.14 -27.12 -28.20
N PRO A 329 14.89 -26.65 -28.04
CA PRO A 329 14.47 -25.94 -26.84
C PRO A 329 14.57 -26.83 -25.61
N VAL A 330 15.21 -26.34 -24.55
CA VAL A 330 15.27 -26.99 -23.25
C VAL A 330 14.62 -26.07 -22.25
N ILE A 331 13.57 -26.55 -21.59
CA ILE A 331 12.77 -25.81 -20.63
C ILE A 331 12.82 -26.55 -19.29
N SER A 332 13.15 -25.84 -18.21
CA SER A 332 13.06 -26.35 -16.84
C SER A 332 12.11 -25.52 -16.01
N VAL A 333 11.28 -26.21 -15.21
CA VAL A 333 10.37 -25.61 -14.24
C VAL A 333 10.72 -26.18 -12.87
N GLU A 334 11.26 -25.33 -12.01
CA GLU A 334 11.76 -25.71 -10.68
C GLU A 334 11.18 -24.79 -9.62
N ALA A 335 11.02 -25.29 -8.39
CA ALA A 335 10.63 -24.47 -7.27
C ALA A 335 11.53 -24.72 -6.05
N SER A 336 11.67 -23.69 -5.22
CA SER A 336 12.29 -23.79 -3.90
C SER A 336 11.38 -23.15 -2.88
N VAL A 337 11.20 -23.82 -1.75
CA VAL A 337 10.33 -23.35 -0.66
C VAL A 337 11.19 -22.98 0.53
N ASP A 338 11.04 -21.74 0.98
CA ASP A 338 11.59 -21.30 2.25
C ASP A 338 10.56 -21.54 3.36
N ALA A 339 10.84 -22.56 4.19
CA ALA A 339 9.96 -22.94 5.29
C ALA A 339 9.87 -21.86 6.39
N ALA A 340 10.89 -21.02 6.57
CA ALA A 340 10.90 -19.99 7.62
C ALA A 340 10.03 -18.80 7.22
N THR A 341 10.13 -18.34 5.98
CA THR A 341 9.33 -17.21 5.48
C THR A 341 7.96 -17.65 4.95
N ARG A 342 7.78 -18.94 4.65
CA ARG A 342 6.62 -19.51 3.95
C ARG A 342 6.42 -18.94 2.54
N TRP A 343 7.53 -18.75 1.82
CA TRP A 343 7.53 -18.31 0.42
C TRP A 343 8.02 -19.42 -0.51
N CYS A 344 7.46 -19.45 -1.71
CA CYS A 344 7.89 -20.28 -2.82
C CYS A 344 8.54 -19.39 -3.88
N GLU A 345 9.76 -19.73 -4.29
CA GLU A 345 10.40 -19.19 -5.48
C GLU A 345 10.32 -20.23 -6.61
N LEU A 346 9.48 -19.94 -7.60
CA LEU A 346 9.31 -20.71 -8.84
C LEU A 346 10.21 -20.12 -9.94
N ARG A 347 10.92 -20.98 -10.66
CA ARG A 347 11.81 -20.63 -11.76
C ARG A 347 11.39 -21.37 -13.02
N VAL A 348 11.20 -20.62 -14.10
CA VAL A 348 10.99 -21.17 -15.45
C VAL A 348 12.14 -20.71 -16.33
N ALA A 349 13.03 -21.64 -16.68
CA ALA A 349 14.22 -21.35 -17.48
C ALA A 349 14.14 -21.97 -18.88
N ASP A 350 14.68 -21.27 -19.86
CA ASP A 350 14.83 -21.73 -21.24
C ASP A 350 16.25 -21.50 -21.77
N ASN A 351 16.62 -22.20 -22.85
CA ASN A 351 17.89 -22.03 -23.57
C ASN A 351 17.70 -21.24 -24.89
N GLY A 352 16.72 -20.35 -24.94
CA GLY A 352 16.30 -19.61 -26.11
C GLY A 352 17.23 -18.46 -26.50
N ILE A 353 16.69 -17.49 -27.23
CA ILE A 353 17.45 -16.33 -27.74
C ILE A 353 17.88 -15.36 -26.64
N GLY A 354 17.20 -15.38 -25.48
CA GLY A 354 17.39 -14.41 -24.42
C GLY A 354 17.16 -12.95 -24.84
N PHE A 355 17.40 -12.02 -23.92
CA PHE A 355 17.27 -10.59 -24.16
C PHE A 355 18.21 -9.79 -23.25
N GLU A 356 18.43 -8.51 -23.58
CA GLU A 356 19.22 -7.62 -22.74
C GLU A 356 18.43 -7.20 -21.49
N GLU A 357 19.05 -7.29 -20.31
CA GLU A 357 18.39 -7.00 -19.03
C GLU A 357 17.91 -5.55 -18.87
N LYS A 358 18.46 -4.60 -19.65
CA LYS A 358 17.96 -3.22 -19.72
C LYS A 358 16.48 -3.10 -20.11
N TYR A 359 15.89 -4.19 -20.63
CA TYR A 359 14.49 -4.25 -21.00
C TYR A 359 13.59 -4.91 -19.96
N LEU A 360 14.11 -5.35 -18.80
CA LEU A 360 13.36 -6.07 -17.77
C LEU A 360 12.10 -5.34 -17.30
N ASP A 361 12.15 -4.01 -17.18
CA ASP A 361 10.99 -3.24 -16.77
C ASP A 361 9.88 -3.27 -17.82
N ARG A 362 10.28 -3.30 -19.10
CA ARG A 362 9.39 -3.18 -20.27
C ARG A 362 8.78 -4.51 -20.73
N ILE A 363 9.41 -5.65 -20.48
CA ILE A 363 8.91 -6.95 -21.01
C ILE A 363 7.54 -7.36 -20.45
N PHE A 364 7.17 -6.80 -19.30
CA PHE A 364 5.90 -7.07 -18.63
C PHE A 364 4.86 -5.96 -18.83
N ASP A 365 5.18 -4.92 -19.59
CA ASP A 365 4.22 -3.87 -19.93
C ASP A 365 3.29 -4.35 -21.05
N VAL A 366 2.05 -3.87 -21.05
CA VAL A 366 1.05 -4.24 -22.04
C VAL A 366 1.48 -3.75 -23.44
N PHE A 367 1.35 -4.62 -24.44
CA PHE A 367 1.71 -4.39 -25.85
C PHE A 367 3.21 -4.19 -26.12
N GLN A 368 4.11 -4.47 -25.17
CA GLN A 368 5.55 -4.41 -25.42
C GLN A 368 6.08 -5.68 -26.07
N ARG A 369 7.00 -5.50 -27.03
CA ARG A 369 7.69 -6.59 -27.73
C ARG A 369 9.14 -6.18 -27.99
N LEU A 370 10.08 -7.05 -27.64
CA LEU A 370 11.51 -6.79 -27.88
C LEU A 370 11.97 -7.14 -29.30
N HIS A 371 11.25 -8.05 -29.97
CA HIS A 371 11.54 -8.44 -31.34
C HIS A 371 10.44 -7.96 -32.29
N GLY A 372 10.88 -7.43 -33.45
CA GLY A 372 10.01 -6.86 -34.47
C GLY A 372 8.93 -7.81 -34.97
N ARG A 373 7.87 -7.24 -35.57
CA ARG A 373 6.62 -7.92 -35.98
C ARG A 373 6.79 -9.12 -36.93
N GLY A 374 7.97 -9.33 -37.52
CA GLY A 374 8.23 -10.40 -38.49
C GLY A 374 8.89 -11.68 -37.97
N LYS A 375 9.58 -11.66 -36.80
CA LYS A 375 10.39 -12.82 -36.37
C LYS A 375 9.67 -13.78 -35.42
N TYR A 376 8.78 -13.27 -34.56
CA TYR A 376 8.04 -14.08 -33.58
C TYR A 376 6.58 -13.60 -33.48
N GLU A 377 5.63 -14.53 -33.45
CA GLU A 377 4.19 -14.23 -33.31
C GLU A 377 3.83 -13.85 -31.87
N GLY A 378 2.85 -12.96 -31.64
CA GLY A 378 2.37 -12.67 -30.28
C GLY A 378 1.84 -11.27 -30.09
N THR A 379 0.96 -11.14 -29.10
CA THR A 379 0.22 -9.93 -28.75
C THR A 379 1.03 -8.93 -27.93
N GLY A 380 2.02 -9.40 -27.17
CA GLY A 380 2.76 -8.59 -26.20
C GLY A 380 2.01 -8.39 -24.87
N ILE A 381 0.97 -9.19 -24.61
CA ILE A 381 0.16 -9.09 -23.38
C ILE A 381 0.46 -10.23 -22.40
N GLY A 382 0.93 -11.40 -22.88
CA GLY A 382 1.13 -12.60 -22.06
C GLY A 382 1.99 -12.41 -20.79
N LEU A 383 3.12 -11.70 -20.88
CA LEU A 383 3.95 -11.42 -19.69
C LEU A 383 3.31 -10.39 -18.75
N ALA A 384 2.54 -9.43 -19.28
CA ALA A 384 1.74 -8.52 -18.45
C ALA A 384 0.66 -9.27 -17.67
N ILE A 385 0.02 -10.29 -18.28
CA ILE A 385 -0.90 -11.21 -17.60
C ILE A 385 -0.17 -11.96 -16.47
N CYS A 386 1.05 -12.46 -16.73
CA CYS A 386 1.85 -13.13 -15.71
C CYS A 386 2.13 -12.22 -14.51
N ARG A 387 2.57 -10.97 -14.77
CA ARG A 387 2.78 -9.95 -13.71
C ARG A 387 1.51 -9.72 -12.91
N LYS A 388 0.37 -9.49 -13.58
CA LYS A 388 -0.91 -9.23 -12.92
C LYS A 388 -1.39 -10.41 -12.07
N ILE A 389 -1.22 -11.64 -12.55
CA ILE A 389 -1.53 -12.86 -11.80
C ILE A 389 -0.67 -12.94 -10.54
N VAL A 390 0.64 -12.76 -10.67
CA VAL A 390 1.58 -12.88 -9.54
C VAL A 390 1.34 -11.79 -8.49
N GLU A 391 1.11 -10.54 -8.92
CA GLU A 391 0.76 -9.43 -8.03
C GLU A 391 -0.54 -9.68 -7.27
N ARG A 392 -1.57 -10.21 -7.95
CA ARG A 392 -2.84 -10.60 -7.30
C ARG A 392 -2.62 -11.64 -6.20
N HIS A 393 -1.67 -12.54 -6.38
CA HIS A 393 -1.30 -13.57 -5.41
C HIS A 393 -0.29 -13.04 -4.36
N GLY A 394 -0.15 -11.72 -4.21
CA GLY A 394 0.75 -11.09 -3.24
C GLY A 394 2.24 -11.31 -3.53
N GLY A 395 2.57 -11.71 -4.75
CA GLY A 395 3.91 -12.09 -5.16
C GLY A 395 4.66 -11.06 -5.99
N THR A 396 5.85 -11.43 -6.44
CA THR A 396 6.67 -10.65 -7.37
C THR A 396 7.17 -11.51 -8.53
N ILE A 397 7.22 -10.95 -9.74
CA ILE A 397 7.83 -11.60 -10.91
C ILE A 397 9.02 -10.78 -11.41
N GLY A 398 10.09 -11.48 -11.78
CA GLY A 398 11.26 -10.91 -12.44
C GLY A 398 11.82 -11.87 -13.48
N ALA A 399 12.93 -11.49 -14.11
CA ALA A 399 13.65 -12.37 -15.01
C ALA A 399 15.16 -12.10 -14.96
N ARG A 400 15.95 -13.11 -15.32
CA ARG A 400 17.37 -12.99 -15.67
C ARG A 400 17.54 -13.47 -17.09
N SER A 401 18.30 -12.75 -17.92
CA SER A 401 18.50 -13.16 -19.31
C SER A 401 19.78 -12.59 -19.87
N SER A 402 20.33 -13.29 -20.86
CA SER A 402 21.43 -12.77 -21.65
C SER A 402 21.24 -13.20 -23.10
N PRO A 403 21.50 -12.32 -24.09
CA PRO A 403 21.38 -12.68 -25.50
C PRO A 403 22.18 -13.94 -25.83
N GLY A 404 21.53 -14.92 -26.46
CA GLY A 404 22.09 -16.21 -26.85
C GLY A 404 22.10 -17.30 -25.77
N ASN A 405 21.79 -16.96 -24.52
CA ASN A 405 21.86 -17.87 -23.35
C ASN A 405 20.48 -18.18 -22.73
N GLY A 406 19.39 -17.76 -23.39
CA GLY A 406 18.02 -17.95 -22.90
C GLY A 406 17.59 -16.99 -21.79
N ALA A 407 16.45 -17.29 -21.18
CA ALA A 407 15.88 -16.51 -20.09
C ALA A 407 15.47 -17.39 -18.91
N THR A 408 15.47 -16.83 -17.71
CA THR A 408 14.93 -17.45 -16.50
C THR A 408 13.95 -16.48 -15.86
N PHE A 409 12.67 -16.81 -15.88
CA PHE A 409 11.63 -16.10 -15.16
C PHE A 409 11.58 -16.58 -13.71
N ILE A 410 11.54 -15.65 -12.77
CA ILE A 410 11.60 -15.90 -11.33
C ILE A 410 10.34 -15.33 -10.70
N ILE A 411 9.52 -16.19 -10.14
CA ILE A 411 8.24 -15.87 -9.53
C ILE A 411 8.33 -16.18 -8.04
N ARG A 412 7.98 -15.23 -7.19
CA ARG A 412 7.91 -15.42 -5.74
C ARG A 412 6.48 -15.28 -5.27
N LEU A 413 5.97 -16.31 -4.58
CA LEU A 413 4.60 -16.38 -4.09
C LEU A 413 4.58 -16.83 -2.62
N PRO A 414 3.66 -16.32 -1.78
CA PRO A 414 3.43 -16.87 -0.45
C PRO A 414 2.76 -18.24 -0.56
N LEU A 415 3.13 -19.18 0.32
CA LEU A 415 2.50 -20.51 0.37
C LEU A 415 1.04 -20.46 0.81
N VAL A 416 0.70 -19.48 1.65
CA VAL A 416 -0.65 -19.28 2.20
C VAL A 416 -1.08 -17.86 1.88
N GLN A 417 -2.19 -17.72 1.18
CA GLN A 417 -2.72 -16.41 0.82
C GLN A 417 -3.49 -15.85 2.01
N SER A 418 -3.23 -14.58 2.35
CA SER A 418 -4.12 -13.86 3.26
C SER A 418 -5.49 -13.80 2.61
N ARG A 419 -6.51 -14.41 3.22
CA ARG A 419 -7.90 -14.28 2.76
C ARG A 419 -8.22 -12.78 2.69
N SER A 420 -8.26 -12.24 1.47
CA SER A 420 -8.84 -10.92 1.23
C SER A 420 -10.25 -10.96 1.80
N ARG A 421 -10.54 -10.06 2.74
CA ARG A 421 -11.90 -9.78 3.19
C ARG A 421 -12.72 -9.20 2.04
#